data_AF-A0A7J5ZI99-F1
#
_entry.id   AF-A0A7J5ZI99-F1
#
_cell.length_a   1.000
_cell.length_b   1.000
_cell.length_c   1.000
_cell.angle_alpha   90.00
_cell.angle_beta   90.00
_cell.angle_gamma   90.00
#
_symmetry.space_group_name_H-M   'P 1'
#
loop_
_entity.id
_entity.type
_entity.pdbx_description
1 polymer ?
#
loop_
_entity_poly.entity_id
_entity_poly.type
_entity_poly.pdbx_seq_one_letter_code
_entity_poly.pdbx_strand_id
1 'polypeptide(L)'
;MVYIISVGDQGETREFQCEADANPKPTNFTWSRHFPVKEPLSRGVNNRLIIQMTPASNGLYYCVASNQYGEAVGSLYVDVKQCTESTTCWTLVIVALLAGVSGFLIWKFNLHQSVFKRLRCFRGDPVPTVSSDLDEAS
;
A
#
# COMPACT_ATOMS: atom_id res chain seq x y z
N MET A 1 2.65 12.36 -38.48
CA MET A 1 3.15 11.81 -37.19
C MET A 1 1.96 11.33 -36.38
N VAL A 2 2.04 10.21 -35.64
CA VAL A 2 0.95 9.73 -34.77
C VAL A 2 1.34 9.91 -33.31
N TYR A 3 0.44 10.44 -32.49
CA TYR A 3 0.59 10.58 -31.05
C TYR A 3 -0.67 10.14 -30.33
N ILE A 4 -0.51 9.70 -29.08
CA ILE A 4 -1.59 9.17 -28.25
C ILE A 4 -1.67 10.00 -26.98
N ILE A 5 -2.87 10.50 -26.67
CA ILE A 5 -3.15 11.33 -25.49
C ILE A 5 -4.18 10.64 -24.59
N SER A 6 -4.10 10.85 -23.28
CA SER A 6 -5.15 10.42 -22.35
C SER A 6 -6.24 11.49 -22.31
N VAL A 7 -7.50 11.09 -22.48
CA VAL A 7 -8.65 12.01 -22.55
C VAL A 7 -9.67 11.78 -21.43
N GLY A 8 -9.57 10.69 -20.67
CA GLY A 8 -10.46 10.40 -19.56
C GLY A 8 -9.87 9.40 -18.56
N ASP A 9 -10.21 9.59 -17.28
CA ASP A 9 -9.89 8.69 -16.17
C ASP A 9 -11.15 8.46 -15.33
N GLN A 10 -11.55 7.19 -15.19
CA GLN A 10 -12.71 6.74 -14.42
C GLN A 10 -12.29 5.71 -13.36
N GLY A 11 -11.14 5.91 -12.72
CA GLY A 11 -10.65 5.08 -11.64
C GLY A 11 -10.08 3.75 -12.13
N GLU A 12 -10.96 2.77 -12.40
CA GLU A 12 -10.56 1.47 -12.93
C GLU A 12 -10.41 1.43 -14.45
N THR A 13 -10.80 2.50 -15.14
CA THR A 13 -10.76 2.58 -16.61
C THR A 13 -10.16 3.90 -17.05
N ARG A 14 -9.31 3.89 -18.09
CA ARG A 14 -8.88 5.11 -18.78
C ARG A 14 -9.18 5.08 -20.26
N GLU A 15 -9.37 6.27 -20.79
CA GLU A 15 -9.59 6.53 -22.20
C GLU A 15 -8.37 7.21 -22.82
N PHE A 16 -7.93 6.66 -23.96
CA PHE A 16 -6.86 7.19 -24.80
C PHE A 16 -7.40 7.57 -26.17
N GLN A 17 -6.91 8.66 -26.72
CA GLN A 17 -7.23 9.15 -28.04
C GLN A 17 -5.97 9.18 -28.90
N CYS A 18 -6.07 8.64 -30.10
CA CYS A 18 -5.02 8.64 -31.10
C CYS A 18 -5.24 9.80 -32.07
N GLU A 19 -4.19 10.56 -32.30
CA GLU A 19 -4.21 11.69 -33.22
C GLU A 19 -3.05 11.58 -34.19
N ALA A 20 -3.29 12.03 -35.41
CA ALA A 20 -2.31 11.94 -36.46
C ALA A 20 -2.28 13.24 -37.25
N ASP A 21 -1.09 13.82 -37.32
CA ASP A 21 -0.80 14.94 -38.22
C ASP A 21 -0.58 14.38 -39.63
N ALA A 22 -1.61 14.51 -40.46
CA ALA A 22 -1.64 14.07 -41.86
C ALA A 22 -2.59 14.96 -42.69
N ASN A 23 -2.28 15.10 -43.98
CA ASN A 23 -3.08 15.83 -44.96
C ASN A 23 -3.40 14.92 -46.17
N PRO A 24 -4.67 14.56 -46.42
CA PRO A 24 -5.86 14.88 -45.64
C PRO A 24 -5.86 14.19 -44.27
N LYS A 25 -6.74 14.65 -43.37
CA LYS A 25 -6.91 14.02 -42.06
C LYS A 25 -7.23 12.53 -42.23
N PRO A 26 -6.63 11.65 -41.41
CA PRO A 26 -6.92 10.23 -41.48
C PRO A 26 -8.34 9.97 -40.99
N THR A 27 -9.05 9.08 -41.68
CA THR A 27 -10.43 8.69 -41.38
C THR A 27 -10.53 7.31 -40.75
N ASN A 28 -9.44 6.52 -40.82
CA ASN A 28 -9.40 5.17 -40.28
C ASN A 28 -8.32 5.07 -39.19
N PHE A 29 -8.75 4.63 -38.01
CA PHE A 29 -7.87 4.33 -36.89
C PHE A 29 -8.07 2.87 -36.48
N THR A 30 -6.96 2.17 -36.27
CA THR A 30 -6.96 0.79 -35.81
C THR A 30 -6.07 0.66 -34.58
N TRP A 31 -6.64 0.16 -33.49
CA TRP A 31 -5.92 -0.12 -32.25
C TRP A 31 -5.56 -1.59 -32.14
N SER A 32 -4.34 -1.93 -31.70
CA SER A 32 -3.94 -3.32 -31.45
C SER A 32 -2.87 -3.42 -30.36
N ARG A 33 -2.78 -4.58 -29.69
CA ARG A 33 -1.65 -4.91 -28.79
C ARG A 33 -0.43 -5.48 -29.55
N HIS A 34 -0.59 -5.77 -30.83
CA HIS A 34 0.45 -6.39 -31.65
C HIS A 34 0.69 -5.58 -32.93
N PHE A 35 1.95 -5.53 -33.36
CA PHE A 35 2.35 -4.96 -34.65
C PHE A 35 3.19 -5.99 -35.43
N PRO A 36 2.92 -6.25 -36.73
CA PRO A 36 1.77 -5.76 -37.51
C PRO A 36 0.43 -6.23 -36.92
N VAL A 37 -0.65 -5.51 -37.22
CA VAL A 37 -1.98 -5.74 -36.62
C VAL A 37 -2.45 -7.16 -36.92
N LYS A 38 -2.60 -7.98 -35.87
CA LYS A 38 -3.17 -9.34 -35.95
C LYS A 38 -4.59 -9.39 -35.39
N GLU A 39 -4.76 -8.78 -34.22
CA GLU A 39 -6.01 -8.76 -33.47
C GLU A 39 -6.32 -7.30 -33.11
N PRO A 40 -7.17 -6.62 -33.90
CA PRO A 40 -7.53 -5.25 -33.61
C PRO A 40 -8.44 -5.21 -32.36
N LEU A 41 -8.08 -4.38 -31.39
CA LEU A 41 -8.91 -4.07 -30.22
C LEU A 41 -10.12 -3.22 -30.59
N SER A 42 -9.94 -2.35 -31.58
CA SER A 42 -10.97 -1.46 -32.11
C SER A 42 -10.61 -1.06 -33.54
N ARG A 43 -11.62 -0.92 -34.40
CA ARG A 43 -11.50 -0.50 -35.80
C ARG A 43 -12.65 0.44 -36.14
N GLY A 44 -12.36 1.61 -36.70
CA GLY A 44 -13.39 2.52 -37.20
C GLY A 44 -12.97 4.00 -37.21
N VAL A 45 -13.98 4.88 -37.27
CA VAL A 45 -13.82 6.35 -37.21
C VAL A 45 -13.42 6.80 -35.80
N ASN A 46 -13.68 5.97 -34.79
CA ASN A 46 -13.38 6.27 -33.40
C ASN A 46 -11.89 6.08 -33.15
N ASN A 47 -11.17 7.19 -33.09
CA ASN A 47 -9.76 7.26 -32.72
C ASN A 47 -9.52 7.01 -31.21
N ARG A 48 -10.45 6.37 -30.50
CA ARG A 48 -10.47 6.21 -29.05
C ARG A 48 -10.31 4.75 -28.63
N LEU A 49 -9.57 4.52 -27.56
CA LEU A 49 -9.37 3.23 -26.92
C LEU A 49 -9.62 3.36 -25.41
N ILE A 50 -10.47 2.49 -24.88
CA ILE A 50 -10.79 2.41 -23.46
C ILE A 50 -10.11 1.17 -22.89
N ILE A 51 -9.33 1.33 -21.82
CA ILE A 51 -8.56 0.26 -21.18
C ILE A 51 -8.90 0.20 -19.70
N GLN A 52 -9.23 -1.01 -19.21
CA GLN A 52 -9.33 -1.28 -17.78
C GLN A 52 -7.94 -1.34 -17.16
N MET A 53 -7.66 -0.46 -16.20
CA MET A 53 -6.39 -0.32 -15.50
C MET A 53 -6.18 -1.46 -14.50
N THR A 54 -5.92 -2.64 -15.03
CA THR A 54 -5.56 -3.86 -14.27
C THR A 54 -4.14 -4.31 -14.61
N PRO A 55 -3.44 -5.06 -13.75
CA PRO A 55 -2.10 -5.57 -14.08
C PRO A 55 -2.05 -6.38 -15.38
N ALA A 56 -3.15 -7.02 -15.78
CA ALA A 56 -3.26 -7.78 -17.04
C ALA A 56 -3.29 -6.86 -18.29
N SER A 57 -3.64 -5.59 -18.11
CA SER A 57 -3.60 -4.58 -19.17
C SER A 57 -2.20 -4.05 -19.45
N ASN A 58 -1.21 -4.39 -18.63
CA ASN A 58 0.15 -3.91 -18.81
C ASN A 58 0.72 -4.34 -20.17
N GLY A 59 1.50 -3.45 -20.78
CA GLY A 59 2.18 -3.71 -22.03
C GLY A 59 1.99 -2.61 -23.07
N LEU A 60 2.38 -2.93 -24.30
CA LEU A 60 2.43 -2.00 -25.41
C LEU A 60 1.16 -2.05 -26.24
N TYR A 61 0.65 -0.87 -26.58
CA TYR A 61 -0.51 -0.64 -27.44
C TYR A 61 -0.07 0.16 -28.64
N TYR A 62 -0.66 -0.13 -29.79
CA TYR A 62 -0.38 0.51 -31.06
C TYR A 62 -1.66 1.11 -31.63
N CYS A 63 -1.54 2.32 -32.15
CA CYS A 63 -2.55 2.94 -33.00
C CYS A 63 -1.97 3.09 -34.41
N VAL A 64 -2.67 2.53 -35.40
CA VAL A 64 -2.39 2.72 -36.81
C VAL A 64 -3.41 3.72 -37.37
N ALA A 65 -2.92 4.85 -37.87
CA ALA A 65 -3.73 5.86 -38.54
C ALA A 65 -3.48 5.80 -40.05
N SER A 66 -4.55 5.72 -40.84
CA SER A 66 -4.48 5.53 -42.29
C SER A 66 -5.21 6.67 -43.02
N ASN A 67 -4.55 7.22 -44.06
CA ASN A 67 -5.16 8.14 -45.03
C ASN A 67 -4.92 7.62 -46.46
N GLN A 68 -5.47 8.30 -47.47
CA GLN A 68 -5.38 7.91 -48.89
C GLN A 68 -3.95 7.72 -49.46
N TYR A 69 -2.93 8.24 -48.79
CA TYR A 69 -1.52 8.20 -49.19
C TYR A 69 -0.70 7.18 -48.38
N GLY A 70 -1.23 6.62 -47.29
CA GLY A 70 -0.52 5.62 -46.51
C GLY A 70 -0.89 5.59 -45.03
N GLU A 71 -0.06 4.89 -44.25
CA GLU A 71 -0.28 4.60 -42.85
C GLU A 71 0.89 5.07 -41.99
N ALA A 72 0.56 5.49 -40.76
CA ALA A 72 1.54 5.80 -39.74
C ALA A 72 1.13 5.14 -38.42
N VAL A 73 2.11 4.87 -37.56
CA VAL A 73 1.93 4.10 -36.32
C VAL A 73 2.40 4.92 -35.13
N GLY A 74 1.57 4.95 -34.08
CA GLY A 74 1.93 5.45 -32.75
C GLY A 74 1.87 4.31 -31.72
N SER A 75 2.65 4.43 -30.65
CA SER A 75 2.67 3.44 -29.57
C SER A 75 2.49 4.07 -28.19
N LEU A 76 1.90 3.31 -27.27
CA LEU A 76 1.63 3.69 -25.88
C LEU A 76 1.97 2.51 -24.98
N TYR A 77 2.84 2.72 -23.98
CA TYR A 77 3.09 1.73 -22.94
C TYR A 77 2.20 2.00 -21.72
N VAL A 78 1.43 0.99 -21.32
CA VAL A 78 0.56 1.04 -20.15
C VAL A 78 1.23 0.23 -19.03
N ASP A 79 1.45 0.87 -17.89
CA ASP A 79 1.95 0.25 -16.67
C ASP A 79 1.02 0.58 -15.50
N VAL A 80 0.29 -0.44 -15.04
CA VAL A 80 -0.59 -0.39 -13.88
C VAL A 80 0.13 -1.03 -12.71
N LYS A 81 0.39 -0.21 -11.67
CA LYS A 81 0.94 -0.68 -10.40
C LYS A 81 -0.21 -0.95 -9.43
N GLN A 82 -0.33 -2.19 -8.98
CA GLN A 82 -1.15 -2.48 -7.80
C GLN A 82 -0.35 -2.11 -6.56
N CYS A 83 -0.71 -0.98 -5.95
CA CYS A 83 -0.34 -0.72 -4.57
C CYS A 83 -1.22 -1.60 -3.70
N THR A 84 -0.81 -2.85 -3.49
CA THR A 84 -1.40 -3.66 -2.43
C THR A 84 -1.02 -2.98 -1.13
N GLU A 85 -1.94 -2.22 -0.55
CA GLU A 85 -1.73 -1.66 0.78
C GLU A 85 -1.38 -2.83 1.70
N SER A 86 -0.17 -2.77 2.27
CA SER A 86 0.36 -3.83 3.11
C SER A 86 -0.35 -3.76 4.46
N THR A 87 -1.59 -4.25 4.51
CA THR A 87 -2.39 -4.41 5.73
C THR A 87 -1.61 -5.21 6.78
N THR A 88 -0.71 -6.10 6.32
CA THR A 88 0.20 -6.90 7.14
C THR A 88 1.28 -6.09 7.88
N CYS A 89 1.64 -4.90 7.41
CA CYS A 89 2.66 -4.08 8.07
C CYS A 89 2.07 -3.37 9.30
N TRP A 90 0.87 -2.82 9.15
CA TRP A 90 0.15 -2.16 10.24
C TRP A 90 -0.22 -3.15 11.36
N THR A 91 -0.56 -4.40 11.04
CA THR A 91 -0.87 -5.40 12.06
C THR A 91 0.33 -5.71 12.96
N LEU A 92 1.54 -5.83 12.39
CA LEU A 92 2.76 -6.06 13.17
C LEU A 92 3.11 -4.87 14.08
N VAL A 93 2.92 -3.64 13.59
CA VAL A 93 3.13 -2.42 14.38
C VAL A 93 2.16 -2.38 15.56
N ILE A 94 0.88 -2.72 15.35
CA ILE A 94 -0.13 -2.75 16.41
C ILE A 94 0.19 -3.82 17.46
N VAL A 95 0.58 -5.03 17.04
CA VAL A 95 0.95 -6.12 17.97
C VAL A 95 2.17 -5.74 18.81
N ALA A 96 3.18 -5.10 18.21
CA ALA A 96 4.36 -4.63 18.93
C ALA A 96 4.01 -3.58 20.00
N LEU A 97 3.10 -2.65 19.69
CA LEU A 97 2.63 -1.65 20.65
C LEU A 97 1.87 -2.30 21.83
N LEU A 98 0.99 -3.26 21.56
CA LEU A 98 0.23 -3.99 22.61
C LEU A 98 1.15 -4.81 23.53
N ALA A 99 2.16 -5.47 22.97
CA ALA A 99 3.17 -6.20 23.75
C ALA A 99 4.00 -5.26 24.63
N GLY A 100 4.39 -4.09 24.10
CA GLY A 100 5.11 -3.08 24.87
C GLY A 100 4.32 -2.53 26.06
N VAL A 101 3.04 -2.20 25.84
CA VAL A 101 2.15 -1.67 26.90
C VAL A 101 1.91 -2.72 27.99
N SER A 102 1.63 -3.97 27.61
CA SER A 102 1.40 -5.05 28.58
C SER A 102 2.65 -5.34 29.44
N GLY A 103 3.84 -5.34 28.83
CA GLY A 103 5.11 -5.45 29.53
C GLY A 103 5.32 -4.33 30.55
N PHE A 104 5.03 -3.08 30.19
CA PHE A 104 5.15 -1.93 31.09
C PHE A 104 4.18 -2.02 32.29
N LEU A 105 2.94 -2.45 32.07
CA LEU A 105 1.96 -2.64 33.15
C LEU A 105 2.38 -3.75 34.12
N ILE A 106 2.84 -4.90 33.59
CA ILE A 106 3.37 -6.01 34.39
C ILE A 106 4.59 -5.56 35.19
N TRP A 107 5.51 -4.84 34.56
CA TRP A 107 6.70 -4.31 35.24
C TRP A 107 6.32 -3.32 36.34
N LYS A 108 5.43 -2.37 36.06
CA LYS A 108 4.93 -1.40 37.05
C LYS A 108 4.25 -2.11 38.22
N PHE A 109 3.47 -3.16 37.97
CA PHE A 109 2.84 -3.96 39.02
C PHE A 109 3.87 -4.70 39.88
N ASN A 110 4.85 -5.37 39.25
CA ASN A 110 5.94 -6.07 39.97
C ASN A 110 6.84 -5.11 40.74
N LEU A 111 7.15 -3.93 40.18
CA LEU A 111 7.90 -2.87 40.83
C LEU A 111 7.11 -2.33 42.03
N HIS A 112 5.82 -2.08 41.86
CA HIS A 112 4.93 -1.66 42.95
C HIS A 112 4.90 -2.70 44.07
N GLN A 113 4.76 -3.99 43.75
CA GLN A 113 4.82 -5.07 44.73
C GLN A 113 6.18 -5.15 45.43
N SER A 114 7.29 -4.93 44.71
CA SER A 114 8.65 -4.99 45.26
C SER A 114 8.94 -3.81 46.19
N VAL A 115 8.44 -2.62 45.84
CA VAL A 115 8.51 -1.41 46.68
C VAL A 115 7.60 -1.55 47.90
N PHE A 116 6.36 -2.05 47.74
CA PHE A 116 5.44 -2.31 48.87
C PHE A 116 5.95 -3.41 49.81
N LYS A 117 6.63 -4.44 49.30
CA LYS A 117 7.30 -5.45 50.15
C LYS A 117 8.46 -4.82 50.93
N ARG A 118 9.28 -3.98 50.30
CA ARG A 118 10.38 -3.26 50.97
C ARG A 118 9.90 -2.25 52.02
N LEU A 119 8.78 -1.56 51.80
CA LEU A 119 8.16 -0.65 52.77
C LEU A 119 7.55 -1.38 53.98
N ARG A 120 7.07 -2.62 53.80
CA ARG A 120 6.51 -3.43 54.89
C ARG A 120 7.56 -3.87 55.92
N CYS A 121 8.80 -4.09 55.50
CA CYS A 121 9.91 -4.44 56.41
C CYS A 121 10.40 -3.26 57.28
N PHE A 122 10.05 -2.02 56.94
CA PHE A 122 10.55 -0.83 57.66
C PHE A 122 9.69 -0.42 58.86
N ARG A 123 8.51 -1.03 59.07
CA ARG A 123 7.60 -0.66 60.16
C ARG A 123 7.47 -1.77 61.21
N GLY A 124 8.52 -1.90 62.03
CA GLY A 124 8.44 -2.19 63.46
C GLY A 124 8.42 -3.65 63.90
N ASP A 125 9.58 -4.22 64.20
CA ASP A 125 9.71 -5.20 65.28
C ASP A 125 9.88 -4.44 66.61
N PRO A 126 9.09 -4.72 67.67
CA PRO A 126 9.33 -4.14 68.99
C PRO A 126 10.59 -4.73 69.63
N VAL A 127 11.38 -3.86 70.27
CA VAL A 127 12.59 -4.20 71.05
C VAL A 127 12.26 -5.24 72.13
N PRO A 128 13.05 -6.32 72.29
CA PRO A 128 12.85 -7.25 73.39
C PRO A 128 13.32 -6.60 74.70
N THR A 129 12.39 -6.41 75.63
CA THR A 129 12.69 -6.01 77.00
C THR A 129 13.46 -7.14 77.70
N VAL A 130 14.75 -6.92 77.94
CA VAL A 130 15.56 -7.76 78.83
C VAL A 130 15.18 -7.40 80.27
N SER A 131 14.53 -8.30 80.99
CA SER A 131 14.37 -8.21 82.45
C SER A 131 15.57 -8.88 83.12
N SER A 132 16.44 -8.08 83.72
CA SER A 132 17.41 -8.55 84.71
C SER A 132 16.86 -8.34 86.12
N ASP A 133 17.30 -9.22 87.03
CA ASP A 133 17.31 -9.08 88.49
C ASP A 133 16.00 -9.46 89.22
N LEU A 134 15.96 -10.17 90.36
CA LEU A 134 16.95 -10.83 91.22
C LEU A 134 16.14 -11.70 92.23
N ASP A 135 16.75 -12.77 92.73
CA ASP A 135 16.58 -13.46 94.03
C ASP A 135 15.18 -13.75 94.64
N GLU A 136 14.93 -15.02 94.97
CA GLU A 136 14.56 -15.43 96.35
C GLU A 136 14.76 -16.95 96.49
N ALA A 137 15.66 -17.35 97.38
CA ALA A 137 15.88 -18.73 97.80
C ALA A 137 14.99 -19.07 99.00
N SER A 138 14.21 -20.14 98.93
CA SER A 138 14.01 -21.15 99.98
C SER A 138 13.10 -22.29 99.51
#